data_AF-A0A382QLF2-F1
#
_entry.id   AF-A0A382QLF2-F1
#
_cell.length_a   1.000
_cell.length_b   1.000
_cell.length_c   1.000
_cell.angle_alpha   90.00
_cell.angle_beta   90.00
_cell.angle_gamma   90.00
#
_symmetry.space_group_name_H-M   'P 1'
#
loop_
_entity.id
_entity.type
_entity.pdbx_description
1 polymer ?
#
loop_
_entity_poly.entity_id
_entity_poly.type
_entity_poly.pdbx_seq_one_letter_code
_entity_poly.pdbx_strand_id
1 'polypeptide(L)'
;MARHRYFTVEDAISKEDCDTLIKIYEDTEWCDSHVVGYDVEGQYDTLRRSNVKWLKHNSFFTRAIWSYMLEINSKHLGYSITGYEEPQLTRYTVGDYFDWHID
;
A
#
# COMPACT_ATOMS: atom_id res chain seq x y z
N MET A 1 -18.04 -7.10 -22.59
CA MET A 1 -17.68 -7.35 -21.17
C MET A 1 -17.35 -6.00 -20.54
N ALA A 2 -17.92 -5.69 -19.37
CA ALA A 2 -17.57 -4.47 -18.66
C ALA A 2 -16.10 -4.58 -18.19
N ARG A 3 -15.27 -3.60 -18.56
CA ARG A 3 -13.92 -3.47 -17.97
C ARG A 3 -14.10 -2.90 -16.56
N HIS A 4 -14.08 -3.77 -15.57
CA HIS A 4 -13.99 -3.34 -14.17
C HIS A 4 -12.64 -2.64 -13.98
N ARG A 5 -12.69 -1.40 -13.49
CA ARG A 5 -11.49 -0.58 -13.25
C ARG A 5 -10.91 -0.81 -11.86
N TYR A 6 -11.70 -1.36 -10.94
CA TYR A 6 -11.33 -1.66 -9.57
C TYR A 6 -12.12 -2.88 -9.07
N PHE A 7 -11.55 -3.59 -8.10
CA PHE A 7 -12.15 -4.71 -7.39
C PHE A 7 -12.03 -4.47 -5.89
N THR A 8 -13.06 -4.80 -5.13
CA THR A 8 -13.07 -4.71 -3.66
C THR A 8 -13.32 -6.09 -3.08
N VAL A 9 -12.65 -6.39 -1.97
CA VAL A 9 -12.89 -7.58 -1.16
C VAL A 9 -13.21 -7.08 0.24
N GLU A 10 -14.48 -7.21 0.62
CA GLU A 10 -14.94 -6.85 1.96
C GLU A 10 -14.38 -7.84 2.99
N ASP A 11 -14.05 -7.34 4.18
CA ASP A 11 -13.57 -8.15 5.31
C ASP A 11 -12.40 -9.09 4.95
N ALA A 12 -11.54 -8.69 4.00
CA ALA A 12 -10.43 -9.49 3.50
C ALA A 12 -9.41 -9.85 4.60
N ILE A 13 -9.27 -8.99 5.59
CA ILE A 13 -8.41 -9.19 6.75
C ILE A 13 -9.26 -8.91 7.98
N SER A 14 -9.21 -9.80 8.97
CA SER A 14 -9.98 -9.65 10.20
C SER A 14 -9.62 -8.35 10.91
N LYS A 15 -10.58 -7.83 11.70
CA LYS A 15 -10.33 -6.65 12.51
C LYS A 15 -9.20 -6.92 13.51
N GLU A 16 -9.18 -8.10 14.12
CA GLU A 16 -8.19 -8.50 15.11
C GLU A 16 -6.76 -8.53 14.53
N ASP A 17 -6.60 -9.03 13.30
CA ASP A 17 -5.31 -9.01 12.60
C ASP A 17 -4.90 -7.58 12.28
N CYS A 18 -5.82 -6.75 11.78
CA CYS A 18 -5.57 -5.33 11.50
C CYS A 18 -5.12 -4.57 12.76
N ASP A 19 -5.83 -4.74 13.87
CA ASP A 19 -5.47 -4.13 15.16
C ASP A 19 -4.09 -4.59 15.62
N THR A 20 -3.78 -5.88 15.44
CA THR A 20 -2.46 -6.44 15.76
C THR A 20 -1.36 -5.80 14.93
N LEU A 21 -1.57 -5.60 13.62
CA LEU A 21 -0.62 -4.90 12.77
C LEU A 21 -0.38 -3.47 13.22
N ILE A 22 -1.47 -2.72 13.46
CA ILE A 22 -1.39 -1.32 13.87
C ILE A 22 -0.56 -1.21 15.15
N LYS A 23 -0.84 -2.05 16.15
CA LYS A 23 -0.11 -2.08 17.41
C LYS A 23 1.37 -2.42 17.27
N ILE A 24 1.74 -3.34 16.36
CA ILE A 24 3.14 -3.69 16.10
C ILE A 24 3.94 -2.48 15.59
N TYR A 25 3.30 -1.59 14.83
CA TYR A 25 3.98 -0.48 14.16
C TYR A 25 3.76 0.89 14.82
N GLU A 26 2.84 0.98 15.78
CA GLU A 26 2.46 2.21 16.50
C GLU A 26 3.69 2.94 17.07
N ASP A 27 4.48 2.25 17.89
CA ASP A 27 5.63 2.81 18.62
C ASP A 27 6.98 2.62 17.90
N THR A 28 6.94 2.35 16.59
CA THR A 28 8.18 2.14 15.82
C THR A 28 8.68 3.43 15.19
N GLU A 29 9.95 3.46 14.78
CA GLU A 29 10.46 4.54 13.94
C GLU A 29 9.85 4.44 12.53
N TRP A 30 9.35 5.57 12.06
CA TRP A 30 8.76 5.75 10.73
C TRP A 30 9.66 6.65 9.90
N CYS A 31 9.70 6.40 8.60
CA CYS A 31 10.44 7.24 7.66
C CYS A 31 9.49 8.25 7.02
N ASP A 32 9.99 9.45 6.70
CA ASP A 32 9.23 10.38 5.86
C ASP A 32 9.02 9.78 4.47
N SER A 33 7.82 9.96 3.93
CA SER A 33 7.52 9.50 2.58
C SER A 33 8.16 10.43 1.55
N HIS A 34 8.81 9.84 0.53
CA HIS A 34 9.32 10.59 -0.61
C HIS A 34 8.59 10.18 -1.90
N VAL A 35 8.37 11.15 -2.78
CA VAL A 35 7.86 10.90 -4.14
C VAL A 35 9.07 10.64 -5.05
N VAL A 36 9.01 9.59 -5.86
CA VAL A 36 10.07 9.22 -6.81
C VAL A 36 9.71 9.75 -8.19
N GLY A 37 10.70 10.17 -9.00
CA GLY A 37 10.49 10.46 -10.44
C GLY A 37 10.22 11.93 -10.81
N TYR A 38 10.46 12.88 -9.90
CA TYR A 38 10.62 14.28 -10.27
C TYR A 38 12.12 14.59 -10.38
N ASP A 39 12.50 15.52 -11.26
CA ASP A 39 13.91 15.94 -11.46
C ASP A 39 14.22 17.28 -10.76
N VAL A 40 13.23 17.88 -10.10
CA VAL A 40 13.33 19.25 -9.57
C VAL A 40 13.39 19.21 -8.05
N GLU A 41 14.59 19.41 -7.49
CA GLU A 41 14.79 19.70 -6.07
C GLU A 41 13.79 20.77 -5.60
N GLY A 42 12.88 20.39 -4.69
CA GLY A 42 11.97 21.31 -4.00
C GLY A 42 10.46 21.19 -4.27
N GLN A 43 10.00 20.41 -5.27
CA GLN A 43 8.56 20.14 -5.46
C GLN A 43 8.04 18.88 -4.75
N TYR A 44 8.93 18.03 -4.23
CA TYR A 44 8.55 16.76 -3.59
C TYR A 44 7.70 16.94 -2.33
N ASP A 45 8.05 17.94 -1.50
CA ASP A 45 7.43 18.16 -0.19
C ASP A 45 5.97 18.65 -0.28
N THR A 46 5.52 19.09 -1.47
CA THR A 46 4.16 19.57 -1.69
C THR A 46 3.22 18.55 -2.32
N LEU A 47 3.71 17.39 -2.75
CA LEU A 47 2.88 16.37 -3.41
C LEU A 47 2.41 15.30 -2.43
N ARG A 48 3.22 15.01 -1.42
CA ARG A 48 2.91 14.01 -0.41
C ARG A 48 3.52 14.41 0.93
N ARG A 49 2.70 14.30 1.96
CA ARG A 49 3.13 14.41 3.35
C ARG A 49 2.55 13.24 4.11
N SER A 50 3.39 12.27 4.45
CA SER A 50 3.01 11.09 5.24
C SER A 50 4.27 10.43 5.81
N ASN A 51 4.11 9.47 6.72
CA ASN A 51 5.20 8.56 7.06
C ASN A 51 4.95 7.17 6.50
N VAL A 52 6.03 6.47 6.15
CA VAL A 52 5.98 5.14 5.54
C VAL A 52 6.85 4.14 6.27
N LYS A 53 6.46 2.88 6.10
CA LYS A 53 7.26 1.73 6.46
C LYS A 53 7.06 0.61 5.47
N TRP A 54 8.13 -0.09 5.13
CA TRP A 54 8.09 -1.21 4.21
C TRP A 54 7.86 -2.51 4.97
N LEU A 55 6.81 -3.24 4.59
CA LEU A 55 6.48 -4.53 5.18
C LEU A 55 7.39 -5.60 4.56
N LYS A 56 8.02 -6.40 5.42
CA LYS A 56 8.83 -7.53 4.97
C LYS A 56 8.01 -8.50 4.12
N HIS A 57 8.63 -9.08 3.10
CA HIS A 57 8.02 -10.09 2.22
C HIS A 57 7.36 -11.26 2.96
N ASN A 58 7.92 -11.65 4.12
CA ASN A 58 7.44 -12.78 4.91
C ASN A 58 6.40 -12.39 5.99
N SER A 59 5.89 -11.18 5.98
CA SER A 59 4.81 -10.78 6.90
C SER A 59 3.50 -11.50 6.55
N PHE A 60 2.63 -11.71 7.54
CA PHE A 60 1.28 -12.24 7.30
C PHE A 60 0.50 -11.38 6.32
N PHE A 61 0.53 -10.06 6.51
CA PHE A 61 -0.18 -9.09 5.68
C PHE A 61 0.28 -9.12 4.23
N THR A 62 1.59 -9.19 4.01
CA THR A 62 2.15 -9.29 2.67
C THR A 62 1.62 -10.52 1.93
N ARG A 63 1.57 -11.67 2.62
CA ARG A 63 1.01 -12.90 2.04
C ARG A 63 -0.49 -12.81 1.79
N ALA A 64 -1.25 -12.20 2.70
CA ALA A 64 -2.69 -12.03 2.57
C ALA A 64 -3.02 -11.16 1.34
N ILE A 65 -2.42 -9.97 1.23
CA ILE A 65 -2.62 -9.05 0.10
C ILE A 65 -2.23 -9.73 -1.23
N TRP A 66 -1.06 -10.38 -1.27
CA TRP A 66 -0.61 -11.10 -2.46
C TRP A 66 -1.57 -12.20 -2.89
N SER A 67 -2.14 -12.95 -1.94
CA SER A 67 -3.09 -14.03 -2.22
C SER A 67 -4.36 -13.50 -2.89
N TYR A 68 -4.94 -12.41 -2.36
CA TYR A 68 -6.12 -11.79 -2.96
C TYR A 68 -5.83 -11.20 -4.35
N MET A 69 -4.67 -10.59 -4.54
CA MET A 69 -4.28 -10.05 -5.85
C MET A 69 -4.15 -11.16 -6.90
N LEU A 70 -3.55 -12.31 -6.55
CA LEU A 70 -3.47 -13.46 -7.45
C LEU A 70 -4.85 -14.04 -7.77
N GLU A 71 -5.72 -14.15 -6.77
CA GLU A 71 -7.10 -14.62 -6.97
C GLU A 71 -7.86 -13.73 -7.97
N ILE A 72 -7.88 -12.43 -7.73
CA ILE A 72 -8.54 -11.45 -8.61
C ILE A 72 -7.92 -11.48 -10.00
N ASN A 73 -6.58 -11.51 -10.08
CA ASN A 73 -5.89 -11.57 -11.36
C ASN A 73 -6.29 -12.81 -12.17
N SER A 74 -6.32 -13.99 -11.54
CA SER A 74 -6.68 -15.24 -12.21
C SER A 74 -8.12 -15.27 -12.73
N LYS A 75 -9.05 -14.62 -12.02
CA LYS A 75 -10.48 -14.63 -12.35
C LYS A 75 -10.89 -13.51 -13.33
N HIS A 76 -10.19 -12.38 -13.31
CA HIS A 76 -10.69 -11.16 -13.94
C HIS A 76 -9.71 -10.41 -14.83
N LEU A 77 -8.40 -10.48 -14.57
CA LEU A 77 -7.42 -9.60 -15.24
C LEU A 77 -6.52 -10.34 -16.23
N GLY A 78 -6.10 -11.57 -15.88
CA GLY A 78 -5.28 -12.42 -16.75
C GLY A 78 -3.85 -11.91 -17.00
N TYR A 79 -3.30 -11.07 -16.13
CA TYR A 79 -1.91 -10.61 -16.25
C TYR A 79 -0.92 -11.73 -15.87
N SER A 80 0.25 -11.70 -16.50
CA SER A 80 1.39 -12.52 -16.08
C SER A 80 2.16 -11.77 -14.99
N ILE A 81 1.85 -12.07 -13.73
CA ILE A 81 2.47 -11.43 -12.56
C ILE A 81 3.57 -12.36 -12.03
N THR A 82 4.81 -11.88 -12.00
CA THR A 82 5.98 -12.66 -11.55
C THR A 82 6.44 -12.33 -10.13
N GLY A 83 5.90 -11.27 -9.52
CA GLY A 83 6.26 -10.84 -8.17
C GLY A 83 5.56 -9.54 -7.76
N TYR A 84 5.99 -9.00 -6.62
CA TYR A 84 5.52 -7.74 -6.04
C TYR A 84 6.69 -7.06 -5.31
N GLU A 85 6.67 -5.74 -5.24
CA GLU A 85 7.56 -4.95 -4.38
C GLU A 85 7.07 -4.97 -2.93
N GLU A 86 7.95 -4.73 -1.96
CA GLU A 86 7.56 -4.72 -0.55
C GLU A 86 6.33 -3.83 -0.31
N PRO A 87 5.27 -4.31 0.37
CA PRO A 87 4.10 -3.47 0.61
C PRO A 87 4.43 -2.28 1.49
N GLN A 88 3.94 -1.10 1.11
CA GLN A 88 4.13 0.14 1.87
C GLN A 88 2.99 0.33 2.89
N LEU A 89 3.32 0.25 4.18
CA LEU A 89 2.45 0.73 5.25
C LEU A 89 2.60 2.25 5.36
N THR A 90 1.49 2.98 5.23
CA THR A 90 1.51 4.46 5.27
C THR A 90 0.67 4.96 6.42
N ARG A 91 1.20 5.94 7.17
CA ARG A 91 0.50 6.64 8.25
C ARG A 91 0.28 8.09 7.87
N TYR A 92 -0.96 8.55 8.04
CA TYR A 92 -1.38 9.94 7.89
C TYR A 92 -1.78 10.49 9.26
N THR A 93 -1.27 11.66 9.60
CA THR A 93 -1.63 12.45 10.78
C THR A 93 -2.43 13.70 10.37
N VAL A 94 -2.82 14.52 11.34
CA VAL A 94 -3.60 15.74 11.05
C VAL A 94 -2.80 16.70 10.17
N GLY A 95 -3.30 16.97 8.97
CA GLY A 95 -2.65 17.84 7.99
C GLY A 95 -1.77 17.12 6.96
N ASP A 96 -1.64 15.79 7.07
CA ASP A 96 -0.97 14.95 6.07
C ASP A 96 -1.89 14.69 4.87
N TYR A 97 -1.29 14.50 3.69
CA TYR A 97 -2.02 14.37 2.42
C TYR A 97 -1.18 13.67 1.35
N PHE A 98 -1.84 13.25 0.28
CA PHE A 98 -1.21 12.85 -0.97
C PHE A 98 -2.07 13.43 -2.09
N ASP A 99 -1.50 14.36 -2.86
CA ASP A 99 -2.21 15.03 -3.95
C ASP A 99 -2.52 14.05 -5.10
N TRP A 100 -3.37 14.46 -6.04
CA TRP A 100 -3.80 13.64 -7.15
C TRP A 100 -2.61 13.16 -8.02
N HIS A 101 -2.49 11.84 -8.20
CA HIS A 101 -1.40 11.20 -8.92
C HIS A 101 -1.85 9.90 -9.61
N ILE A 102 -0.94 9.35 -10.42
CA ILE A 102 -0.99 7.99 -10.95
C ILE A 102 0.20 7.26 -10.32
N ASP A 103 -0.07 6.12 -9.70
CA ASP A 103 0.96 5.20 -9.18
C ASP A 103 1.80 4.59 -10.32
#